data_AF-A0A944Q4K0-F1
#
_entry.id   AF-A0A944Q4K0-F1
#
_cell.length_a   1.000
_cell.length_b   1.000
_cell.length_c   1.000
_cell.angle_alpha   90.00
_cell.angle_beta   90.00
_cell.angle_gamma   90.00
#
_symmetry.space_group_name_H-M   'P 1'
#
loop_
_entity.id
_entity.type
_entity.pdbx_description
1 polymer ?
#
loop_
_entity_poly.entity_id
_entity_poly.type
_entity_poly.pdbx_seq_one_letter_code
_entity_poly.pdbx_strand_id
1 'polypeptide(L)'
;MKHQVKYAATATEPAHVVAHAERELPPGGVPAYLAARKDGIRSFVLWADPYRQRRIATVVTKSASDCVATYQVLGEQGEVVGALTREKALSGNGLRTRWTVAQTGAPEAVGFKGRIFWWYVWWLLFPVQAAIAVGSILSGSGDVARGPRRIIWRTRGKDAVLEFRSNDDEVQVHAEWVDWRLAAALLLLMRSFESWLGSPWDDKKA
;
A
#
# COMPACT_ATOMS: atom_id res chain seq x y z
N MET A 1 -1.70 8.96 16.68
CA MET A 1 -1.35 7.52 16.82
C MET A 1 -0.38 7.17 15.70
N LYS A 2 0.85 6.75 16.03
CA LYS A 2 1.91 6.47 15.04
C LYS A 2 1.73 5.07 14.48
N HIS A 3 1.76 4.92 13.16
CA HIS A 3 1.66 3.61 12.53
C HIS A 3 3.05 2.99 12.44
N GLN A 4 3.20 1.74 12.87
CA GLN A 4 4.48 1.05 12.85
C GLN A 4 4.61 0.25 11.55
N VAL A 5 5.74 0.37 10.89
CA VAL A 5 6.15 -0.52 9.81
C VAL A 5 7.00 -1.61 10.43
N LYS A 6 6.61 -2.86 10.23
CA LYS A 6 7.44 -4.01 10.57
C LYS A 6 8.13 -4.53 9.32
N TYR A 7 9.37 -4.99 9.48
CA TYR A 7 10.17 -5.58 8.42
C TYR A 7 10.84 -6.84 8.94
N ALA A 8 10.92 -7.83 8.07
CA ALA A 8 11.72 -9.04 8.25
C ALA A 8 12.58 -9.20 6.99
N ALA A 9 13.89 -9.35 7.17
CA ALA A 9 14.80 -9.51 6.03
C ALA A 9 14.62 -10.88 5.37
N THR A 10 14.15 -11.88 6.13
CA THR A 10 13.82 -13.21 5.64
C THR A 10 12.51 -13.72 6.25
N ALA A 11 11.90 -14.75 5.65
CA ALA A 11 10.67 -15.35 6.16
C ALA A 11 10.83 -16.04 7.54
N THR A 12 12.07 -16.25 7.99
CA THR A 12 12.41 -16.97 9.23
C THR A 12 12.77 -16.02 10.38
N GLU A 13 12.99 -14.74 10.09
CA GLU A 13 13.32 -13.73 11.11
C GLU A 13 12.06 -13.06 11.68
N PRO A 14 12.01 -12.80 13.00
CA PRO A 14 10.90 -12.09 13.61
C PRO A 14 10.85 -10.64 13.09
N ALA A 15 9.67 -10.22 12.63
CA ALA A 15 9.47 -8.87 12.11
C ALA A 15 9.66 -7.82 13.22
N HIS A 16 10.57 -6.87 13.03
CA HIS A 16 10.85 -5.79 13.96
C HIS A 16 10.38 -4.44 13.40
N VAL A 17 10.08 -3.49 14.29
CA VAL A 17 9.65 -2.16 13.88
C VAL A 17 10.83 -1.41 13.27
N VAL A 18 10.69 -1.02 12.00
CA VAL A 18 11.73 -0.29 11.25
C VAL A 18 11.37 1.16 11.00
N ALA A 19 10.10 1.53 11.14
CA ALA A 19 9.67 2.91 10.95
C ALA A 19 8.39 3.26 11.71
N HIS A 20 8.26 4.53 12.08
CA HIS A 20 7.05 5.15 12.57
C HIS A 20 6.54 6.16 11.53
N ALA A 21 5.35 5.91 11.00
CA ALA A 21 4.75 6.76 10.00
C ALA A 21 4.03 7.95 10.62
N GLU A 22 4.14 9.09 9.96
CA GLU A 22 3.44 10.32 10.29
C GLU A 22 3.08 11.10 9.03
N ARG A 23 1.86 11.67 8.99
CA ARG A 23 1.46 12.54 7.89
C ARG A 23 2.26 13.83 7.89
N GLU A 24 2.65 14.25 6.71
CA GLU A 24 3.11 15.61 6.52
C GLU A 24 1.89 16.48 6.18
N LEU A 25 1.60 17.43 7.07
CA LEU A 25 0.39 18.23 6.96
C LEU A 25 0.66 19.45 6.07
N PRO A 26 -0.17 19.69 5.04
CA PRO A 26 -0.08 20.92 4.24
C PRO A 26 -0.53 22.13 5.06
N PRO A 27 -0.28 23.36 4.57
CA PRO A 27 -0.96 24.55 5.09
C PRO A 27 -2.48 24.31 5.13
N GLY A 28 -3.09 24.49 6.31
CA GLY A 28 -4.49 24.11 6.57
C GLY A 28 -4.68 22.78 7.32
N GLY A 29 -3.60 22.09 7.68
CA GLY A 29 -3.61 21.00 8.65
C GLY A 29 -4.33 19.72 8.18
N VAL A 30 -4.93 19.00 9.12
CA VAL A 30 -5.60 17.72 8.86
C VAL A 30 -6.76 17.84 7.85
N PRO A 31 -7.64 18.87 7.90
CA PRO A 31 -8.71 19.01 6.91
C PRO A 31 -8.18 19.14 5.47
N ALA A 32 -7.15 19.96 5.26
CA ALA A 32 -6.52 20.13 3.96
C ALA A 32 -5.87 18.83 3.46
N TYR A 33 -5.20 18.10 4.35
CA TYR A 33 -4.69 16.76 4.04
C TYR A 33 -5.81 15.81 3.58
N LEU A 34 -6.90 15.72 4.35
CA LEU A 34 -8.03 14.81 4.06
C LEU A 34 -8.79 15.19 2.78
N ALA A 35 -8.79 16.48 2.41
CA ALA A 35 -9.34 16.92 1.12
C ALA A 35 -8.46 16.44 -0.04
N ALA A 36 -7.16 16.80 -0.03
CA ALA A 36 -6.19 16.40 -1.05
C ALA A 36 -6.09 14.86 -1.19
N ARG A 37 -6.32 14.15 -0.09
CA ARG A 37 -6.38 12.70 -0.02
C ARG A 37 -7.36 12.08 -1.02
N LYS A 38 -8.50 12.73 -1.25
CA LYS A 38 -9.55 12.23 -2.17
C LYS A 38 -9.04 12.19 -3.61
N ASP A 39 -8.16 13.12 -3.96
CA ASP A 39 -7.54 13.24 -5.28
C ASP A 39 -6.32 12.33 -5.43
N GLY A 40 -6.03 11.49 -4.43
CA GLY A 40 -4.88 10.60 -4.42
C GLY A 40 -3.59 11.24 -3.91
N ILE A 41 -3.60 12.51 -3.50
CA ILE A 41 -2.42 13.15 -2.91
C ILE A 41 -2.15 12.53 -1.53
N ARG A 42 -0.90 12.18 -1.29
CA ARG A 42 -0.35 11.70 -0.01
C ARG A 42 1.01 12.33 0.24
N SER A 43 1.24 12.79 1.46
CA SER A 43 2.57 13.11 1.95
C SER A 43 2.76 12.58 3.36
N PHE A 44 3.83 11.85 3.61
CA PHE A 44 4.13 11.30 4.93
C PHE A 44 5.61 11.04 5.13
N VAL A 45 6.02 11.08 6.39
CA VAL A 45 7.38 10.86 6.85
C VAL A 45 7.45 9.51 7.55
N LEU A 46 8.55 8.79 7.30
CA LEU A 46 8.97 7.63 8.06
C LEU A 46 10.08 8.07 9.03
N TRP A 47 9.84 7.88 10.32
CA TRP A 47 10.80 8.14 11.40
C TRP A 47 11.44 6.84 11.87
N ALA A 48 12.74 6.84 12.16
CA ALA A 48 13.42 5.69 12.76
C ALA A 48 12.92 5.40 14.18
N ASP A 49 12.48 6.44 14.88
CA ASP A 49 12.15 6.40 16.30
C ASP A 49 10.76 7.01 16.57
N PRO A 50 10.10 6.64 17.68
CA PRO A 50 8.80 7.16 18.02
C PRO A 50 8.86 8.61 18.52
N TYR A 51 10.02 9.24 18.67
CA TYR A 51 10.18 10.62 19.15
C TYR A 51 10.50 11.62 18.03
N ARG A 52 10.52 11.18 16.76
CA ARG A 52 10.81 11.99 15.56
C ARG A 52 12.22 12.58 15.57
N GLN A 53 13.19 11.89 16.17
CA GLN A 53 14.56 12.36 16.23
C GLN A 53 15.28 12.18 14.90
N ARG A 54 15.02 11.09 14.19
CA ARG A 54 15.68 10.78 12.92
C ARG A 54 14.69 10.40 11.84
N ARG A 55 14.73 11.15 10.74
CA ARG A 55 13.97 10.88 9.52
C ARG A 55 14.72 9.89 8.65
N ILE A 56 14.05 8.84 8.19
CA ILE A 56 14.66 7.83 7.32
C ILE A 56 14.18 7.93 5.88
N ALA A 57 12.94 8.36 5.68
CA ALA A 57 12.38 8.62 4.36
C ALA A 57 11.17 9.55 4.42
N THR A 58 10.88 10.21 3.30
CA THR A 58 9.66 10.99 3.07
C THR A 58 9.03 10.54 1.77
N VAL A 59 7.72 10.30 1.79
CA VAL A 59 6.93 10.05 0.60
C VAL A 59 6.18 11.32 0.26
N VAL A 60 6.39 11.83 -0.96
CA VAL A 60 5.69 13.00 -1.49
C VAL A 60 4.95 12.63 -2.77
N THR A 61 3.83 13.27 -3.03
CA THR A 61 3.14 13.11 -4.32
C THR A 61 3.85 13.94 -5.37
N LYS A 62 4.35 13.28 -6.42
CA LYS A 62 4.96 13.95 -7.58
C LYS A 62 3.89 14.37 -8.59
N SER A 63 2.90 13.51 -8.81
CA SER A 63 1.73 13.81 -9.63
C SER A 63 0.55 12.97 -9.18
N ALA A 64 -0.63 13.56 -9.22
CA ALA A 64 -1.88 12.86 -9.00
C ALA A 64 -2.88 13.29 -10.07
N SER A 65 -3.41 12.30 -10.78
CA SER A 65 -4.54 12.42 -11.71
C SER A 65 -5.62 11.45 -11.28
N ASP A 66 -6.83 11.59 -11.83
CA ASP A 66 -7.98 10.76 -11.45
C ASP A 66 -7.71 9.25 -11.53
N CYS A 67 -6.83 8.84 -12.43
CA CYS A 67 -6.55 7.44 -12.73
C CYS A 67 -5.15 6.96 -12.31
N VAL A 68 -4.17 7.87 -12.24
CA VAL A 68 -2.77 7.53 -11.98
C VAL A 68 -2.18 8.50 -10.96
N ALA A 69 -1.53 7.96 -9.94
CA ALA A 69 -0.79 8.76 -8.97
C ALA A 69 0.64 8.22 -8.83
N THR A 70 1.61 9.13 -8.92
CA THR A 70 3.04 8.85 -8.77
C THR A 70 3.56 9.56 -7.53
N TYR A 71 4.26 8.80 -6.71
CA TYR A 71 4.86 9.23 -5.46
C TYR A 71 6.36 9.05 -5.55
N GLN A 72 7.08 9.96 -4.94
CA GLN A 72 8.52 9.91 -4.84
C GLN A 72 8.89 9.61 -3.40
N VAL A 73 9.81 8.67 -3.22
CA VAL A 73 10.39 8.34 -1.92
C VAL A 73 11.75 9.01 -1.85
N LEU A 74 11.84 9.98 -0.96
CA LEU A 74 13.05 10.69 -0.62
C LEU A 74 13.66 10.03 0.61
N GLY A 75 14.98 9.93 0.67
CA GLY A 75 15.67 9.41 1.84
C GLY A 75 15.94 10.47 2.89
N GLU A 76 16.94 10.24 3.74
CA GLU A 76 17.20 11.07 4.93
C GLU A 76 17.69 12.48 4.54
N GLN A 77 18.49 12.58 3.48
CA GLN A 77 19.08 13.83 3.00
C GLN A 77 18.25 14.46 1.85
N GLY A 78 17.08 13.89 1.53
CA GLY A 78 16.27 14.30 0.40
C GLY A 78 16.70 13.67 -0.93
N GLU A 79 17.63 12.72 -0.89
CA GLU A 79 18.04 11.94 -2.05
C GLU A 79 16.89 11.08 -2.57
N VAL A 80 16.81 10.88 -3.89
CA VAL A 80 15.73 10.09 -4.48
C VAL A 80 16.04 8.60 -4.33
N VAL A 81 15.37 7.94 -3.40
CA VAL A 81 15.45 6.48 -3.22
C VAL A 81 14.71 5.77 -4.35
N GLY A 82 13.54 6.28 -4.72
CA GLY A 82 12.76 5.73 -5.83
C GLY A 82 11.41 6.40 -6.02
N ALA A 83 10.60 5.78 -6.88
CA ALA A 83 9.25 6.19 -7.18
C ALA A 83 8.28 5.01 -7.09
N LEU A 84 7.06 5.33 -6.66
CA LEU A 84 5.94 4.40 -6.56
C LEU A 84 4.81 4.94 -7.44
N THR A 85 4.28 4.13 -8.35
CA THR A 85 3.15 4.53 -9.19
C THR A 85 1.98 3.62 -8.94
N ARG A 86 0.80 4.21 -8.70
CA ARG A 86 -0.47 3.53 -8.57
C ARG A 86 -1.36 3.91 -9.74
N GLU A 87 -1.76 2.93 -10.52
CA GLU A 87 -2.77 3.08 -11.57
C GLU A 87 -4.06 2.40 -11.10
N LYS A 88 -5.18 3.13 -11.10
CA LYS A 88 -6.50 2.58 -10.75
C LYS A 88 -6.91 1.52 -11.78
N ALA A 89 -7.76 0.58 -11.37
CA ALA A 89 -8.36 -0.34 -12.33
C ALA A 89 -9.22 0.46 -13.33
N LEU A 90 -9.33 -0.02 -14.57
CA LEU A 90 -10.11 0.62 -15.65
C LEU A 90 -9.62 2.01 -16.07
N SER A 91 -8.33 2.32 -15.82
CA SER A 91 -7.68 3.58 -16.20
C SER A 91 -7.15 3.63 -17.65
N GLY A 92 -7.56 2.68 -18.51
CA GLY A 92 -7.02 2.52 -19.88
C GLY A 92 -5.84 1.55 -20.00
N ASN A 93 -5.12 1.26 -18.89
CA ASN A 93 -3.98 0.32 -18.85
C ASN A 93 -4.31 -1.07 -18.27
N GLY A 94 -5.61 -1.38 -18.09
CA GLY A 94 -6.07 -2.72 -17.72
C GLY A 94 -7.18 -2.76 -16.67
N LEU A 95 -7.66 -3.97 -16.39
CA LEU A 95 -8.81 -4.25 -15.52
C LEU A 95 -8.47 -4.22 -14.02
N ARG A 96 -7.20 -3.98 -13.64
CA ARG A 96 -6.72 -4.19 -12.27
C ARG A 96 -5.85 -3.04 -11.81
N THR A 97 -5.89 -2.75 -10.51
CA THR A 97 -4.97 -1.77 -9.91
C THR A 97 -3.54 -2.27 -10.07
N ARG A 98 -2.72 -1.48 -10.74
CA ARG A 98 -1.30 -1.74 -10.96
C ARG A 98 -0.49 -0.88 -10.00
N TRP A 99 0.49 -1.51 -9.39
CA TRP A 99 1.51 -0.87 -8.58
C TRP A 99 2.85 -1.07 -9.25
N THR A 100 3.57 0.02 -9.47
CA THR A 100 4.92 -0.01 -10.06
C THR A 100 5.88 0.57 -9.03
N VAL A 101 6.99 -0.12 -8.84
CA VAL A 101 8.08 0.24 -7.94
C VAL A 101 9.31 0.45 -8.80
N ALA A 102 9.84 1.67 -8.81
CA ALA A 102 11.03 2.04 -9.56
C ALA A 102 12.07 2.56 -8.57
N GLN A 103 13.11 1.78 -8.31
CA GLN A 103 14.23 2.23 -7.48
C GLN A 103 15.30 2.89 -8.34
N THR A 104 15.91 3.95 -7.82
CA THR A 104 16.99 4.64 -8.51
C THR A 104 18.14 3.66 -8.81
N GLY A 105 18.50 3.51 -10.08
CA GLY A 105 19.59 2.64 -10.53
C GLY A 105 19.25 1.14 -10.61
N ALA A 106 17.99 0.75 -10.42
CA ALA A 106 17.57 -0.66 -10.48
C ALA A 106 16.39 -0.89 -11.44
N PRO A 107 16.13 -2.14 -11.86
CA PRO A 107 15.00 -2.46 -12.74
C PRO A 107 13.65 -2.15 -12.10
N GLU A 108 12.70 -1.67 -12.91
CA GLU A 108 11.32 -1.47 -12.46
C GLU A 108 10.63 -2.80 -12.16
N ALA A 109 9.85 -2.81 -11.08
CA ALA A 109 9.06 -3.96 -10.66
C ALA A 109 7.56 -3.63 -10.65
N VAL A 110 6.75 -4.51 -11.25
CA VAL A 110 5.31 -4.29 -11.42
C VAL A 110 4.52 -5.38 -10.71
N GLY A 111 3.54 -4.96 -9.91
CA GLY A 111 2.62 -5.83 -9.19
C GLY A 111 1.16 -5.45 -9.45
N PHE A 112 0.28 -6.44 -9.47
CA PHE A 112 -1.15 -6.25 -9.69
C PHE A 112 -1.96 -6.67 -8.46
N LYS A 113 -2.90 -5.83 -8.03
CA LYS A 113 -3.73 -6.11 -6.84
C LYS A 113 -4.72 -7.26 -7.08
N GLY A 114 -4.62 -8.35 -6.31
CA GLY A 114 -5.52 -9.52 -6.33
C GLY A 114 -4.98 -10.74 -7.10
N ARG A 115 -5.79 -11.80 -7.20
CA ARG A 115 -5.60 -12.90 -8.16
C ARG A 115 -6.78 -12.90 -9.11
N ILE A 116 -6.52 -12.97 -10.43
CA ILE A 116 -7.60 -13.06 -11.42
C ILE A 116 -8.47 -14.30 -11.17
N PHE A 117 -7.85 -15.40 -10.71
CA PHE A 117 -8.54 -16.63 -10.31
C PHE A 117 -9.58 -16.42 -9.21
N TRP A 118 -9.27 -15.61 -8.18
CA TRP A 118 -10.23 -15.34 -7.11
C TRP A 118 -11.39 -14.48 -7.60
N TRP A 119 -11.19 -13.66 -8.64
CA TRP A 119 -12.29 -12.94 -9.28
C TRP A 119 -13.31 -13.90 -9.89
N TYR A 120 -12.85 -14.94 -10.61
CA TYR A 120 -13.73 -15.98 -11.15
C TYR A 120 -14.46 -16.77 -10.07
N VAL A 121 -13.77 -17.17 -9.00
CA VAL A 121 -14.39 -17.87 -7.87
C VAL A 121 -15.43 -16.99 -7.17
N TRP A 122 -15.15 -15.70 -6.99
CA TRP A 122 -16.09 -14.74 -6.41
C TRP A 122 -17.33 -14.56 -7.29
N TRP A 123 -17.19 -14.50 -8.62
CA TRP A 123 -18.33 -14.46 -9.55
C TRP A 123 -19.18 -15.74 -9.51
N LEU A 124 -18.55 -16.91 -9.41
CA LEU A 124 -19.27 -18.20 -9.31
C LEU A 124 -20.02 -18.35 -7.98
N LEU A 125 -19.46 -17.81 -6.89
CA LEU A 125 -20.07 -17.83 -5.57
C LEU A 125 -21.04 -16.67 -5.32
N PHE A 126 -21.10 -15.68 -6.20
CA PHE A 126 -21.98 -14.51 -6.07
C PHE A 126 -23.46 -14.85 -5.78
N PRO A 127 -24.11 -15.81 -6.49
CA PRO A 127 -25.50 -16.18 -6.17
C PRO A 127 -25.64 -16.81 -4.77
N VAL A 128 -24.66 -17.60 -4.33
CA VAL A 128 -24.65 -18.20 -3.00
C VAL A 128 -24.39 -17.13 -1.93
N GLN A 129 -23.48 -16.18 -2.18
CA GLN A 129 -23.22 -15.06 -1.27
C GLN A 129 -24.40 -14.10 -1.18
N ALA A 130 -25.16 -13.89 -2.27
CA ALA A 130 -26.40 -13.13 -2.23
C ALA A 130 -27.45 -13.82 -1.34
N ALA A 131 -27.61 -15.13 -1.46
CA ALA A 131 -28.50 -15.91 -0.60
C ALA A 131 -28.08 -15.88 0.87
N ILE A 132 -26.79 -16.02 1.16
CA ILE A 132 -26.23 -15.90 2.53
C ILE A 132 -26.42 -14.48 3.04
N ALA A 133 -26.15 -13.44 2.26
CA ALA A 133 -26.32 -12.04 2.67
C ALA A 133 -27.78 -11.72 3.03
N VAL A 134 -28.74 -12.22 2.24
CA VAL A 134 -30.18 -12.11 2.57
C VAL A 134 -30.47 -12.84 3.89
N GLY A 135 -29.96 -14.05 4.07
CA GLY A 135 -30.08 -14.81 5.33
C GLY A 135 -29.41 -14.14 6.53
N SER A 136 -28.25 -13.51 6.34
CA SER A 136 -27.45 -12.77 7.32
C SER A 136 -28.10 -11.45 7.72
N ILE A 137 -28.77 -10.76 6.81
CA ILE A 137 -29.59 -9.58 7.13
C ILE A 137 -30.79 -9.98 7.99
N LEU A 138 -31.39 -11.15 7.71
CA LEU A 138 -32.50 -11.70 8.49
C LEU A 138 -32.05 -12.28 9.85
N SER A 139 -30.77 -12.63 10.01
CA SER A 139 -30.21 -13.26 11.22
C SER A 139 -29.19 -12.39 12.00
N GLY A 140 -28.87 -11.20 11.50
CA GLY A 140 -27.99 -10.22 12.16
C GLY A 140 -26.47 -10.49 12.09
N SER A 141 -25.98 -11.44 11.27
CA SER A 141 -24.55 -11.81 11.21
C SER A 141 -23.86 -11.28 9.94
N GLY A 142 -23.20 -10.12 10.05
CA GLY A 142 -22.59 -9.40 8.93
C GLY A 142 -21.15 -9.81 8.58
N ASP A 143 -20.83 -11.10 8.46
CA ASP A 143 -19.45 -11.52 8.16
C ASP A 143 -19.28 -11.97 6.70
N VAL A 144 -18.83 -11.04 5.85
CA VAL A 144 -18.52 -11.31 4.43
C VAL A 144 -17.06 -11.76 4.32
N ALA A 145 -16.85 -12.95 3.76
CA ALA A 145 -15.53 -13.56 3.59
C ALA A 145 -14.53 -12.64 2.86
N ARG A 146 -13.48 -12.24 3.58
CA ARG A 146 -12.36 -11.43 3.04
C ARG A 146 -11.41 -12.36 2.29
N GLY A 147 -11.45 -12.34 0.96
CA GLY A 147 -10.51 -13.10 0.14
C GLY A 147 -9.05 -12.66 0.36
N PRO A 148 -8.08 -13.59 0.42
CA PRO A 148 -6.66 -13.25 0.63
C PRO A 148 -6.14 -12.39 -0.53
N ARG A 149 -5.66 -11.17 -0.22
CA ARG A 149 -5.09 -10.24 -1.21
C ARG A 149 -3.56 -10.35 -1.15
N ARG A 150 -2.99 -11.03 -2.16
CA ARG A 150 -1.55 -11.06 -2.41
C ARG A 150 -1.20 -10.13 -3.57
N ILE A 151 -0.10 -9.39 -3.47
CA ILE A 151 0.50 -8.66 -4.60
C ILE A 151 1.94 -9.10 -4.71
N ILE A 152 2.38 -9.49 -5.90
CA ILE A 152 3.78 -9.84 -6.16
C ILE A 152 4.29 -8.86 -7.21
N TRP A 153 5.34 -8.11 -6.89
CA TRP A 153 6.02 -7.26 -7.85
C TRP A 153 7.13 -8.06 -8.52
N ARG A 154 7.16 -7.99 -9.85
CA ARG A 154 8.16 -8.67 -10.66
C ARG A 154 8.88 -7.70 -11.56
N THR A 155 10.18 -7.89 -11.75
CA THR A 155 10.94 -7.18 -12.78
C THR A 155 10.53 -7.66 -14.18
N ARG A 156 11.02 -6.97 -15.21
CA ARG A 156 10.85 -7.40 -16.62
C ARG A 156 11.38 -8.83 -16.87
N GLY A 157 12.30 -9.32 -16.05
CA GLY A 157 12.83 -10.69 -16.06
C GLY A 157 11.93 -11.74 -15.39
N LYS A 158 10.78 -11.35 -14.85
CA LYS A 158 9.80 -12.17 -14.09
C LYS A 158 10.23 -12.57 -12.68
N ASP A 159 11.41 -12.17 -12.22
CA ASP A 159 11.85 -12.40 -10.84
C ASP A 159 10.99 -11.62 -9.86
N ALA A 160 10.48 -12.32 -8.84
CA ALA A 160 9.71 -11.69 -7.77
C ALA A 160 10.67 -10.95 -6.83
N VAL A 161 10.47 -9.65 -6.67
CA VAL A 161 11.35 -8.80 -5.85
C VAL A 161 10.68 -8.33 -4.57
N LEU A 162 9.35 -8.19 -4.61
CA LEU A 162 8.54 -7.78 -3.48
C LEU A 162 7.27 -8.61 -3.46
N GLU A 163 6.77 -8.86 -2.26
CA GLU A 163 5.51 -9.55 -2.06
C GLU A 163 4.74 -8.96 -0.89
N PHE A 164 3.51 -8.55 -1.13
CA PHE A 164 2.57 -8.12 -0.11
C PHE A 164 1.59 -9.23 0.21
N ARG A 165 1.40 -9.50 1.50
CA ARG A 165 0.41 -10.45 2.03
C ARG A 165 -0.58 -9.71 2.93
N SER A 166 -1.86 -9.71 2.56
CA SER A 166 -2.88 -8.98 3.33
C SER A 166 -3.22 -9.56 4.69
N ASN A 167 -2.91 -10.83 4.94
CA ASN A 167 -3.22 -11.46 6.22
C ASN A 167 -2.23 -11.01 7.30
N ASP A 168 -0.98 -10.80 6.88
CA ASP A 168 0.13 -10.43 7.77
C ASP A 168 0.36 -8.92 7.78
N ASP A 169 -0.27 -8.16 6.87
CA ASP A 169 -0.08 -6.72 6.69
C ASP A 169 1.40 -6.34 6.43
N GLU A 170 2.13 -7.24 5.77
CA GLU A 170 3.58 -7.17 5.58
C GLU A 170 3.98 -7.16 4.09
N VAL A 171 5.11 -6.50 3.82
CA VAL A 171 5.82 -6.58 2.53
C VAL A 171 7.11 -7.33 2.73
N GLN A 172 7.23 -8.49 2.09
CA GLN A 172 8.45 -9.27 2.01
C GLN A 172 9.32 -8.77 0.86
N VAL A 173 10.60 -8.56 1.14
CA VAL A 173 11.60 -8.17 0.16
C VAL A 173 12.40 -9.42 -0.21
N HIS A 174 12.36 -9.80 -1.48
CA HIS A 174 13.02 -11.01 -1.99
C HIS A 174 14.33 -10.72 -2.71
N ALA A 175 14.55 -9.47 -3.12
CA ALA A 175 15.76 -9.05 -3.83
C ALA A 175 16.63 -8.15 -2.96
N GLU A 176 17.90 -8.50 -2.81
CA GLU A 176 18.86 -7.79 -1.94
C GLU A 176 19.09 -6.33 -2.34
N TRP A 177 18.90 -6.01 -3.63
CA TRP A 177 19.08 -4.65 -4.12
C TRP A 177 17.93 -3.72 -3.74
N VAL A 178 16.79 -4.22 -3.28
CA VAL A 178 15.63 -3.38 -2.96
C VAL A 178 15.87 -2.66 -1.63
N ASP A 179 15.83 -1.32 -1.67
CA ASP A 179 15.94 -0.50 -0.47
C ASP A 179 14.73 -0.74 0.44
N TRP A 180 14.97 -1.14 1.68
CA TRP A 180 13.92 -1.41 2.67
C TRP A 180 13.05 -0.18 2.96
N ARG A 181 13.60 1.05 2.82
CA ARG A 181 12.84 2.30 2.99
C ARG A 181 11.77 2.44 1.91
N LEU A 182 12.09 2.01 0.68
CA LEU A 182 11.16 1.98 -0.44
C LEU A 182 10.04 0.94 -0.21
N ALA A 183 10.39 -0.24 0.31
CA ALA A 183 9.41 -1.27 0.67
C ALA A 183 8.47 -0.81 1.81
N ALA A 184 9.03 -0.17 2.85
CA ALA A 184 8.29 0.42 3.95
C ALA A 184 7.32 1.52 3.48
N ALA A 185 7.80 2.41 2.62
CA ALA A 185 7.00 3.45 1.99
C ALA A 185 5.84 2.87 1.15
N LEU A 186 6.11 1.81 0.37
CA LEU A 186 5.10 1.10 -0.42
C LEU A 186 4.01 0.51 0.47
N LEU A 187 4.38 -0.18 1.56
CA LEU A 187 3.42 -0.74 2.50
C LEU A 187 2.49 0.35 3.06
N LEU A 188 3.05 1.43 3.59
CA LEU A 188 2.26 2.54 4.15
C LEU A 188 1.36 3.20 3.13
N LEU A 189 1.87 3.40 1.92
CA LEU A 189 1.12 3.99 0.84
C LEU A 189 -0.06 3.09 0.43
N MET A 190 0.15 1.78 0.31
CA MET A 190 -0.92 0.82 0.04
C MET A 190 -2.00 0.83 1.13
N ARG A 191 -1.59 0.88 2.41
CA ARG A 191 -2.50 0.99 3.54
C ARG A 191 -3.32 2.29 3.53
N SER A 192 -2.77 3.37 2.98
CA SER A 192 -3.50 4.64 2.79
C SER A 192 -4.59 4.57 1.70
N PHE A 193 -4.69 3.47 0.96
CA PHE A 193 -5.73 3.24 -0.07
C PHE A 193 -6.70 2.10 0.28
N GLU A 194 -6.60 1.50 1.47
CA GLU A 194 -7.55 0.47 1.90
C GLU A 194 -8.87 1.09 2.34
N SER A 195 -9.82 1.29 1.41
CA SER A 195 -11.05 2.05 1.70
C SER A 195 -12.34 1.24 1.75
N TRP A 196 -12.32 -0.08 1.50
CA TRP A 196 -13.58 -0.87 1.45
C TRP A 196 -13.91 -1.60 2.77
N LEU A 197 -12.93 -2.08 3.54
CA LEU A 197 -13.16 -2.93 4.73
C LEU A 197 -12.13 -2.68 5.85
N GLY A 198 -11.52 -1.50 5.87
CA GLY A 198 -10.53 -1.12 6.88
C GLY A 198 -10.44 0.38 6.99
N SER A 199 -10.00 0.87 8.15
CA SER A 199 -9.72 2.29 8.36
C SER A 199 -8.30 2.57 7.89
N PRO A 200 -8.09 3.36 6.82
CA PRO A 200 -6.74 3.73 6.43
C PRO A 200 -6.01 4.41 7.59
N TRP A 201 -4.73 4.13 7.74
CA TRP A 201 -3.96 4.63 8.89
C TRP A 201 -3.91 6.17 8.94
N ASP A 202 -4.00 6.82 7.79
CA ASP A 202 -3.91 8.27 7.60
C ASP A 202 -5.28 8.99 7.63
N ASP A 203 -6.37 8.26 7.88
CA ASP A 203 -7.74 8.77 7.83
C ASP A 203 -8.22 9.42 9.14
N LYS A 204 -7.47 9.26 10.24
CA LYS A 204 -7.86 9.78 11.55
C LYS A 204 -7.88 11.32 11.55
N LYS A 205 -8.96 11.91 12.07
CA LYS A 205 -9.12 13.38 12.21
C LYS A 205 -8.23 14.04 13.28
N ALA A 206 -7.39 13.26 13.97
CA ALA A 206 -6.52 13.69 15.07
C ALA A 206 -5.04 13.60 14.68
#